data_AF-A0A960M1F4-F1
#
_entry.id   AF-A0A960M1F4-F1
#
_cell.length_a   1.000
_cell.length_b   1.000
_cell.length_c   1.000
_cell.angle_alpha   90.00
_cell.angle_beta   90.00
_cell.angle_gamma   90.00
#
_symmetry.space_group_name_H-M   'P 1'
#
loop_
_entity.id
_entity.type
_entity.pdbx_description
1 polymer ?
#
loop_
_entity_poly.entity_id
_entity_poly.type
_entity_poly.pdbx_seq_one_letter_code
_entity_poly.pdbx_strand_id
1 'polypeptide(L)'
;MKKTFLYFLIIFCLGLGTFVFFTEKEKVIKVTPFVNELPQGVPFAGLKFAEEMKESGYHFEWALMQEQPKKREYLKRFSYFLKNLKTEKIIFNNLNPPFSKAKLKQIPKEKLVLISWEPPSVFDHQYTQEVLDLFGIVLTWHDEMIDGKKFIKFHYPALRPLDENLPLFEERKLLCMINSNLKFNDFEKELYSMRRAAVSFFEEKPQGTFDLYGKGWEGFKNAKGRVPDKQEALKGYKFNFCFENAAVPGYVTEKIFDSFAAGAIPIYLGAPNIEDYIPKECFIDYRQFSDFEEMLSFLQKMTKKEYESYLSHISTYLKSPESQKFTWECFSETLSELLTHEMEKTL
;
A
#
# COMPACT_ATOMS: atom_id res chain seq x y z
N MET A 1 19.56 -27.89 -10.65
CA MET A 1 19.70 -26.59 -11.35
C MET A 1 18.34 -26.16 -11.86
N LYS A 2 18.00 -24.87 -11.68
CA LYS A 2 16.95 -24.09 -12.39
C LYS A 2 15.47 -24.49 -12.22
N LYS A 3 14.77 -23.57 -11.54
CA LYS A 3 13.43 -23.01 -11.85
C LYS A 3 12.21 -23.95 -11.87
N THR A 4 11.38 -23.81 -10.84
CA THR A 4 9.91 -23.80 -10.99
C THR A 4 9.37 -22.58 -10.27
N PHE A 5 8.68 -21.70 -11.00
CA PHE A 5 8.04 -20.48 -10.49
C PHE A 5 6.69 -20.79 -9.82
N LEU A 6 6.38 -20.09 -8.74
CA LEU A 6 5.05 -19.68 -8.26
C LEU A 6 5.27 -18.79 -7.01
N TYR A 7 4.40 -17.91 -6.52
CA TYR A 7 3.62 -16.77 -7.04
C TYR A 7 2.46 -16.43 -6.07
N PHE A 8 2.50 -15.26 -5.42
CA PHE A 8 1.51 -14.51 -4.61
C PHE A 8 1.29 -14.81 -3.10
N LEU A 9 1.65 -13.85 -2.24
CA LEU A 9 0.97 -13.57 -0.97
C LEU A 9 0.34 -12.17 -0.99
N ILE A 10 -0.97 -12.09 -0.75
CA ILE A 10 -1.70 -10.83 -0.59
C ILE A 10 -1.78 -10.44 0.89
N ILE A 11 -1.10 -9.34 1.30
CA ILE A 11 -1.35 -8.68 2.60
C ILE A 11 -2.41 -7.57 2.41
N PHE A 12 -3.63 -7.98 2.07
CA PHE A 12 -4.81 -7.09 2.00
C PHE A 12 -5.91 -7.50 2.99
N CYS A 13 -5.47 -7.83 4.20
CA CYS A 13 -6.20 -7.86 5.47
C CYS A 13 -5.09 -7.70 6.53
N LEU A 14 -5.06 -6.70 7.40
CA LEU A 14 -6.16 -6.10 8.12
C LEU A 14 -6.01 -4.57 8.25
N GLY A 15 -7.10 -3.84 8.01
CA GLY A 15 -7.26 -2.53 8.64
C GLY A 15 -7.34 -2.72 10.16
N LEU A 16 -6.58 -1.91 10.90
CA LEU A 16 -6.38 -1.94 12.36
C LEU A 16 -5.45 -3.05 12.91
N GLY A 17 -4.19 -2.67 13.18
CA GLY A 17 -3.50 -3.07 14.41
C GLY A 17 -3.06 -4.54 14.56
N THR A 18 -2.73 -5.23 13.47
CA THR A 18 -2.21 -6.60 13.53
C THR A 18 -0.71 -6.61 13.81
N PHE A 19 -0.30 -7.48 14.74
CA PHE A 19 1.11 -7.73 15.06
C PHE A 19 1.52 -9.11 14.56
N VAL A 20 2.69 -9.17 13.92
CA VAL A 20 3.33 -10.41 13.47
C VAL A 20 4.63 -10.57 14.24
N PHE A 21 4.82 -11.74 14.82
CA PHE A 21 5.94 -12.08 15.70
C PHE A 21 6.72 -13.24 15.13
N PHE A 22 8.04 -13.11 15.06
CA PHE A 22 8.92 -14.13 14.50
C PHE A 22 9.79 -14.74 15.59
N THR A 23 9.90 -16.06 15.55
CA THR A 23 10.85 -16.86 16.32
C THR A 23 11.62 -17.72 15.31
N GLU A 24 12.90 -17.45 15.12
CA GLU A 24 13.74 -18.24 14.20
C GLU A 24 14.04 -19.59 14.83
N LYS A 25 14.46 -19.60 16.11
CA LYS A 25 14.80 -20.80 16.87
C LYS A 25 13.67 -21.83 17.00
N GLU A 26 12.43 -21.36 17.19
CA GLU A 26 11.25 -22.22 17.32
C GLU A 26 10.49 -22.37 15.97
N LYS A 27 10.93 -21.66 14.92
CA LYS A 27 10.26 -21.52 13.62
C LYS A 27 8.75 -21.31 13.77
N VAL A 28 8.36 -20.24 14.47
CA VAL A 28 6.96 -19.85 14.66
C VAL A 28 6.72 -18.44 14.18
N ILE A 29 5.67 -18.26 13.37
CA ILE A 29 5.04 -16.97 13.12
C ILE A 29 3.80 -16.88 13.98
N LYS A 30 3.84 -16.08 15.06
CA LYS A 30 2.65 -15.82 15.87
C LYS A 30 1.96 -14.58 15.33
N VAL A 31 0.65 -14.66 15.10
CA VAL A 31 -0.14 -13.49 14.68
C VAL A 31 -1.18 -13.16 15.74
N THR A 32 -1.23 -11.88 16.10
CA THR A 32 -2.21 -11.34 17.05
C THR A 32 -3.14 -10.39 16.31
N PRO A 33 -4.42 -10.76 16.11
CA PRO A 33 -5.41 -9.87 15.51
C PRO A 33 -5.88 -8.83 16.54
N PHE A 34 -6.33 -7.66 16.07
CA PHE A 34 -6.92 -6.63 16.96
C PHE A 34 -8.38 -6.94 17.33
N VAL A 35 -8.99 -7.96 16.71
CA VAL A 35 -10.37 -8.41 16.95
C VAL A 35 -10.43 -9.58 17.94
N ASN A 36 -11.56 -9.73 18.64
CA ASN A 36 -11.73 -10.73 19.71
C ASN A 36 -11.98 -12.17 19.20
N GLU A 37 -12.29 -12.33 17.92
CA GLU A 37 -12.55 -13.61 17.29
C GLU A 37 -11.34 -14.01 16.45
N LEU A 38 -10.86 -15.25 16.61
CA LEU A 38 -9.92 -15.82 15.66
C LEU A 38 -10.65 -15.97 14.31
N PRO A 39 -10.14 -15.42 13.20
CA PRO A 39 -10.67 -15.79 11.90
C PRO A 39 -10.37 -17.28 11.68
N GLN A 40 -11.32 -18.01 11.09
CA GLN A 40 -11.26 -19.49 10.94
C GLN A 40 -10.26 -19.97 9.86
N GLY A 41 -9.24 -19.19 9.57
CA GLY A 41 -8.23 -19.46 8.54
C GLY A 41 -6.85 -18.95 8.96
N VAL A 42 -5.94 -18.92 7.98
CA VAL A 42 -4.61 -18.33 8.15
C VAL A 42 -4.73 -16.80 8.27
N PRO A 43 -3.90 -16.11 9.09
CA PRO A 43 -4.01 -14.66 9.29
C PRO A 43 -3.78 -13.78 8.05
N PHE A 44 -3.19 -14.36 7.01
CA PHE A 44 -2.78 -13.68 5.80
C PHE A 44 -3.81 -13.95 4.70
N ALA A 45 -4.21 -12.90 3.97
CA ALA A 45 -5.13 -13.02 2.82
C ALA A 45 -4.46 -13.62 1.57
N GLY A 46 -3.37 -14.37 1.74
CA GLY A 46 -2.82 -15.30 0.78
C GLY A 46 -2.43 -16.58 1.52
N LEU A 47 -2.84 -17.73 0.98
CA LEU A 47 -2.52 -19.03 1.53
C LEU A 47 -1.02 -19.35 1.41
N LYS A 48 -0.34 -18.72 0.44
CA LYS A 48 0.93 -19.18 -0.11
C LYS A 48 2.18 -18.86 0.69
N PHE A 49 2.43 -17.62 1.11
CA PHE A 49 3.52 -17.36 2.07
C PHE A 49 3.32 -18.18 3.34
N ALA A 50 2.07 -18.47 3.71
CA ALA A 50 1.81 -19.36 4.82
C ALA A 50 2.02 -20.85 4.52
N GLU A 51 2.17 -21.23 3.25
CA GLU A 51 2.64 -22.54 2.79
C GLU A 51 4.17 -22.53 2.63
N GLU A 52 4.77 -21.54 1.98
CA GLU A 52 6.22 -21.35 1.79
C GLU A 52 6.97 -21.20 3.13
N MET A 53 6.40 -20.47 4.09
CA MET A 53 6.94 -20.43 5.44
C MET A 53 6.83 -21.79 6.11
N LYS A 54 5.72 -22.54 5.95
CA LYS A 54 5.61 -23.93 6.46
C LYS A 54 6.61 -24.88 5.79
N GLU A 55 6.85 -24.75 4.49
CA GLU A 55 7.87 -25.49 3.74
C GLU A 55 9.28 -25.14 4.23
N SER A 56 9.51 -23.86 4.58
CA SER A 56 10.71 -23.39 5.29
C SER A 56 10.76 -23.82 6.76
N GLY A 57 9.76 -24.56 7.25
CA GLY A 57 9.64 -25.13 8.60
C GLY A 57 8.92 -24.25 9.61
N TYR A 58 8.39 -23.08 9.22
CA TYR A 58 7.66 -22.15 10.08
C TYR A 58 6.18 -22.50 10.22
N HIS A 59 5.72 -22.73 11.44
CA HIS A 59 4.30 -22.91 11.73
C HIS A 59 3.64 -21.59 12.15
N PHE A 60 2.37 -21.42 11.76
CA PHE A 60 1.57 -20.26 12.12
C PHE A 60 0.77 -20.56 13.37
N GLU A 61 1.04 -19.82 14.43
CA GLU A 61 0.25 -19.88 15.64
C GLU A 61 -0.65 -18.65 15.75
N TRP A 62 -1.93 -18.90 15.97
CA TRP A 62 -2.78 -17.87 16.56
C TRP A 62 -2.32 -17.63 17.98
N ALA A 63 -1.82 -16.41 18.25
CA ALA A 63 -1.59 -15.95 19.61
C ALA A 63 -2.94 -15.73 20.31
N LEU A 64 -3.52 -16.84 20.77
CA LEU A 64 -4.80 -16.89 21.47
C LEU A 64 -4.73 -16.00 22.73
N MET A 65 -5.33 -14.80 22.66
CA MET A 65 -5.57 -13.92 23.82
C MET A 65 -6.54 -14.53 24.86
N GLN A 66 -6.86 -15.82 24.79
CA GLN A 66 -7.89 -16.45 25.63
C GLN A 66 -7.43 -16.71 27.06
N GLU A 67 -6.12 -16.77 27.34
CA GLU A 67 -5.58 -16.83 28.71
C GLU A 67 -5.39 -15.43 29.35
N GLN A 68 -5.95 -14.37 28.78
CA GLN A 68 -5.67 -12.98 29.20
C GLN A 68 -6.85 -12.26 29.88
N PRO A 69 -6.59 -11.39 30.89
CA PRO A 69 -7.61 -10.64 31.63
C PRO A 69 -8.61 -9.88 30.73
N LYS A 70 -9.83 -9.63 31.22
CA LYS A 70 -10.97 -9.12 30.44
C LYS A 70 -10.66 -7.82 29.65
N LYS A 71 -11.42 -7.60 28.56
CA LYS A 71 -11.30 -6.55 27.51
C LYS A 71 -10.85 -5.14 27.95
N ARG A 72 -11.07 -4.72 29.20
CA ARG A 72 -10.65 -3.40 29.72
C ARG A 72 -9.15 -3.28 30.06
N GLU A 73 -8.38 -4.39 30.02
CA GLU A 73 -6.99 -4.41 30.48
C GLU A 73 -5.93 -4.61 29.38
N TYR A 74 -6.14 -4.07 28.17
CA TYR A 74 -5.21 -4.15 27.03
C TYR A 74 -3.74 -3.91 27.41
N LEU A 75 -3.48 -2.93 28.28
CA LEU A 75 -2.15 -2.59 28.78
C LEU A 75 -1.51 -3.68 29.65
N LYS A 76 -2.28 -4.46 30.41
CA LYS A 76 -1.76 -5.63 31.14
C LYS A 76 -1.57 -6.81 30.20
N ARG A 77 -2.46 -7.01 29.22
CA ARG A 77 -2.31 -8.04 28.18
C ARG A 77 -0.98 -7.91 27.45
N PHE A 78 -0.71 -6.72 26.90
CA PHE A 78 0.54 -6.42 26.22
C PHE A 78 1.76 -6.63 27.13
N SER A 79 1.67 -6.27 28.42
CA SER A 79 2.77 -6.45 29.37
C SER A 79 3.03 -7.90 29.78
N TYR A 80 1.98 -8.73 29.97
CA TYR A 80 2.13 -10.15 30.25
C TYR A 80 2.65 -10.90 29.02
N PHE A 81 2.13 -10.55 27.85
CA PHE A 81 2.54 -11.11 26.57
C PHE A 81 4.03 -10.83 26.29
N LEU A 82 4.48 -9.57 26.39
CA LEU A 82 5.91 -9.21 26.26
C LEU A 82 6.83 -9.93 27.26
N LYS A 83 6.35 -10.21 28.48
CA LYS A 83 7.13 -10.93 29.51
C LYS A 83 7.33 -12.42 29.19
N ASN A 84 6.46 -13.01 28.36
CA ASN A 84 6.46 -14.44 28.04
C ASN A 84 6.82 -14.73 26.57
N LEU A 85 7.19 -13.71 25.79
CA LEU A 85 7.54 -13.85 24.38
C LEU A 85 9.00 -14.24 24.18
N LYS A 86 9.23 -15.42 23.60
CA LYS A 86 10.55 -15.89 23.13
C LYS A 86 10.83 -15.46 21.67
N THR A 87 10.54 -14.22 21.31
CA THR A 87 10.70 -13.73 19.93
C THR A 87 11.99 -12.93 19.75
N GLU A 88 12.69 -13.15 18.63
CA GLU A 88 13.78 -12.26 18.22
C GLU A 88 13.24 -10.91 17.72
N LYS A 89 12.15 -10.91 16.93
CA LYS A 89 11.60 -9.69 16.28
C LYS A 89 10.09 -9.53 16.47
N ILE A 90 9.63 -8.28 16.56
CA ILE A 90 8.25 -7.82 16.66
C ILE A 90 7.98 -6.81 15.54
N ILE A 91 6.99 -7.07 14.68
CA ILE A 91 6.71 -6.22 13.52
C ILE A 91 5.42 -5.40 13.72
N PHE A 92 5.51 -4.11 13.44
CA PHE A 92 4.43 -3.13 13.50
C PHE A 92 4.01 -2.74 12.08
N ASN A 93 2.76 -3.02 11.70
CA ASN A 93 2.22 -2.69 10.37
C ASN A 93 1.52 -1.33 10.39
N ASN A 94 2.29 -0.25 10.18
CA ASN A 94 2.04 1.09 10.72
C ASN A 94 1.85 1.11 12.26
N LEU A 95 2.23 2.21 12.88
CA LEU A 95 2.07 2.44 14.30
C LEU A 95 0.73 3.12 14.60
N ASN A 96 -0.32 2.32 14.69
CA ASN A 96 -1.69 2.80 14.93
C ASN A 96 -1.88 3.29 16.38
N PRO A 97 -2.39 4.51 16.63
CA PRO A 97 -2.78 4.95 17.97
C PRO A 97 -4.00 4.19 18.53
N PRO A 98 -4.15 4.05 19.85
CA PRO A 98 -3.21 4.49 20.89
C PRO A 98 -2.10 3.46 21.16
N PHE A 99 -0.86 3.93 21.22
CA PHE A 99 0.31 3.13 21.64
C PHE A 99 1.07 3.83 22.78
N SER A 100 1.88 3.09 23.52
CA SER A 100 2.62 3.62 24.68
C SER A 100 4.13 3.65 24.41
N LYS A 101 4.65 4.84 24.10
CA LYS A 101 6.11 5.07 23.93
C LYS A 101 6.92 4.54 25.12
N ALA A 102 6.45 4.79 26.35
CA ALA A 102 7.09 4.31 27.58
C ALA A 102 7.15 2.78 27.72
N LYS A 103 6.29 2.02 27.03
CA LYS A 103 6.37 0.55 26.98
C LYS A 103 7.24 0.04 25.84
N LEU A 104 7.21 0.70 24.69
CA LEU A 104 8.12 0.37 23.59
C LEU A 104 9.58 0.59 23.99
N LYS A 105 9.87 1.66 24.76
CA LYS A 105 11.19 1.92 25.39
C LYS A 105 11.65 0.86 26.41
N GLN A 106 10.79 -0.08 26.82
CA GLN A 106 11.17 -1.22 27.69
C GLN A 106 11.60 -2.46 26.89
N ILE A 107 11.42 -2.45 25.57
CA ILE A 107 11.83 -3.52 24.66
C ILE A 107 13.13 -3.05 23.98
N PRO A 108 14.15 -3.91 23.83
CA PRO A 108 15.32 -3.56 23.02
C PRO A 108 14.88 -3.20 21.60
N LYS A 109 15.29 -2.02 21.10
CA LYS A 109 14.85 -1.49 19.80
C LYS A 109 15.23 -2.42 18.65
N GLU A 110 16.30 -3.20 18.80
CA GLU A 110 16.79 -4.21 17.87
C GLU A 110 15.72 -5.29 17.59
N LYS A 111 14.81 -5.52 18.55
CA LYS A 111 13.65 -6.41 18.41
C LYS A 111 12.44 -5.74 17.76
N LEU A 112 12.44 -4.42 17.57
CA LEU A 112 11.30 -3.64 17.10
C LEU A 112 11.50 -3.24 15.62
N VAL A 113 10.64 -3.78 14.75
CA VAL A 113 10.59 -3.48 13.32
C VAL A 113 9.30 -2.73 13.01
N LEU A 114 9.40 -1.61 12.29
CA LEU A 114 8.25 -0.86 11.76
C LEU A 114 8.17 -1.05 10.24
N ILE A 115 6.99 -1.35 9.71
CA ILE A 115 6.71 -1.25 8.27
C ILE A 115 5.82 -0.02 8.07
N SER A 116 6.40 1.01 7.43
CA SER A 116 5.81 2.33 7.23
C SER A 116 5.17 2.42 5.85
N TRP A 117 3.88 2.12 5.79
CA TRP A 117 3.08 2.24 4.56
C TRP A 117 2.55 3.65 4.34
N GLU A 118 1.91 4.24 5.35
CA GLU A 118 1.12 5.44 5.16
C GLU A 118 1.96 6.72 5.34
N PRO A 119 1.79 7.76 4.50
CA PRO A 119 2.58 8.98 4.53
C PRO A 119 2.20 9.93 5.67
N PRO A 120 2.99 11.00 5.90
CA PRO A 120 2.69 11.99 6.93
C PRO A 120 1.28 12.62 6.82
N SER A 121 0.70 12.75 5.61
CA SER A 121 -0.69 13.22 5.44
C SER A 121 -1.77 12.27 6.02
N VAL A 122 -1.39 11.06 6.43
CA VAL A 122 -2.30 10.04 6.98
C VAL A 122 -1.87 9.60 8.39
N PHE A 123 -0.55 9.45 8.64
CA PHE A 123 0.08 8.96 9.88
C PHE A 123 1.25 9.88 10.34
N ASP A 124 1.02 11.19 10.40
CA ASP A 124 1.96 12.22 10.88
C ASP A 124 2.78 11.83 12.12
N HIS A 125 2.12 11.32 13.17
CA HIS A 125 2.74 10.98 14.45
C HIS A 125 3.85 9.91 14.34
N GLN A 126 3.80 9.07 13.30
CA GLN A 126 4.76 8.00 13.05
C GLN A 126 6.14 8.55 12.64
N TYR A 127 6.15 9.69 11.96
CA TYR A 127 7.36 10.31 11.41
C TYR A 127 8.09 11.21 12.42
N THR A 128 7.60 11.31 13.65
CA THR A 128 8.33 12.02 14.72
C THR A 128 9.59 11.24 15.13
N GLN A 129 10.71 11.94 15.32
CA GLN A 129 11.98 11.33 15.72
C GLN A 129 11.84 10.44 16.98
N GLU A 130 11.08 10.91 17.98
CA GLU A 130 10.84 10.17 19.23
C GLU A 130 10.06 8.84 19.03
N VAL A 131 9.34 8.70 17.91
CA VAL A 131 8.70 7.44 17.51
C VAL A 131 9.64 6.58 16.69
N LEU A 132 10.32 7.15 15.69
CA LEU A 132 11.26 6.42 14.85
C LEU A 132 12.43 5.85 15.65
N ASP A 133 12.84 6.48 16.76
CA ASP A 133 13.90 5.98 17.66
C ASP A 133 13.49 4.82 18.56
N LEU A 134 12.22 4.44 18.57
CA LEU A 134 11.75 3.21 19.23
C LEU A 134 12.13 1.96 18.43
N PHE A 135 12.40 2.09 17.13
CA PHE A 135 12.60 0.96 16.22
C PHE A 135 14.07 0.84 15.80
N GLY A 136 14.58 -0.39 15.78
CA GLY A 136 15.90 -0.73 15.27
C GLY A 136 15.91 -0.77 13.74
N ILE A 137 14.80 -1.19 13.13
CA ILE A 137 14.61 -1.25 11.67
C ILE A 137 13.25 -0.62 11.32
N VAL A 138 13.23 0.19 10.26
CA VAL A 138 12.05 0.79 9.66
C VAL A 138 12.08 0.50 8.16
N LEU A 139 11.21 -0.39 7.70
CA LEU A 139 10.93 -0.54 6.27
C LEU A 139 10.08 0.65 5.84
N THR A 140 10.51 1.40 4.84
CA THR A 140 9.78 2.57 4.31
C THR A 140 9.94 2.71 2.80
N TRP A 141 8.94 3.27 2.13
CA TRP A 141 9.01 3.67 0.73
C TRP A 141 9.67 5.05 0.54
N HIS A 142 9.87 5.81 1.62
CA HIS A 142 10.24 7.23 1.58
C HIS A 142 11.72 7.41 1.22
N ASP A 143 12.00 7.85 -0.01
CA ASP A 143 13.36 7.89 -0.57
C ASP A 143 14.35 8.70 0.28
N GLU A 144 13.94 9.89 0.70
CA GLU A 144 14.76 10.82 1.49
C GLU A 144 15.16 10.28 2.88
N MET A 145 14.56 9.18 3.35
CA MET A 145 14.87 8.57 4.66
C MET A 145 15.87 7.41 4.58
N ILE A 146 16.12 6.84 3.39
CA ILE A 146 16.83 5.57 3.25
C ILE A 146 18.33 5.69 3.61
N ASP A 147 18.79 4.87 4.55
CA ASP A 147 20.20 4.82 4.98
C ASP A 147 20.84 3.43 4.82
N GLY A 148 20.05 2.42 4.42
CA GLY A 148 20.50 1.03 4.25
C GLY A 148 20.90 0.32 5.56
N LYS A 149 20.54 0.88 6.72
CA LYS A 149 20.90 0.37 8.05
C LYS A 149 19.71 0.31 9.00
N LYS A 150 19.09 1.46 9.27
CA LYS A 150 17.85 1.59 10.05
C LYS A 150 16.66 1.73 9.12
N PHE A 151 16.77 2.58 8.09
CA PHE A 151 15.72 2.85 7.13
C PHE A 151 15.98 2.06 5.85
N ILE A 152 15.19 1.02 5.65
CA ILE A 152 15.34 0.07 4.54
C ILE A 152 14.24 0.35 3.53
N LYS A 153 14.62 0.44 2.25
CA LYS A 153 13.68 0.71 1.16
C LYS A 153 12.78 -0.49 0.95
N PHE A 154 11.48 -0.24 0.78
CA PHE A 154 10.59 -1.15 0.05
C PHE A 154 9.84 -0.37 -1.04
N HIS A 155 9.29 -1.10 -2.01
CA HIS A 155 8.34 -0.56 -2.99
C HIS A 155 6.97 -1.18 -2.71
N TYR A 156 5.88 -0.40 -2.82
CA TYR A 156 4.54 -0.92 -2.56
C TYR A 156 4.24 -2.14 -3.44
N PRO A 157 3.99 -3.32 -2.86
CA PRO A 157 3.77 -4.54 -3.63
C PRO A 157 2.36 -4.53 -4.21
N ALA A 158 2.25 -4.00 -5.41
CA ALA A 158 0.98 -3.75 -6.09
C ALA A 158 0.99 -4.13 -7.58
N LEU A 159 2.09 -4.69 -8.10
CA LEU A 159 2.17 -5.16 -9.48
C LEU A 159 1.06 -6.17 -9.77
N ARG A 160 0.35 -5.96 -10.87
CA ARG A 160 -0.73 -6.83 -11.38
C ARG A 160 -0.64 -6.89 -12.90
N PRO A 161 -1.02 -8.01 -13.53
CA PRO A 161 -1.13 -8.07 -14.98
C PRO A 161 -2.24 -7.12 -15.49
N LEU A 162 -2.05 -6.63 -16.71
CA LEU A 162 -3.12 -6.02 -17.52
C LEU A 162 -4.16 -7.12 -17.79
N ASP A 163 -5.44 -6.86 -17.52
CA ASP A 163 -6.52 -7.79 -17.85
C ASP A 163 -6.65 -7.92 -19.37
N GLU A 164 -6.90 -9.15 -19.84
CA GLU A 164 -7.06 -9.44 -21.26
C GLU A 164 -8.51 -9.20 -21.74
N ASN A 165 -9.47 -9.14 -20.80
CA ASN A 165 -10.90 -8.96 -21.05
C ASN A 165 -11.33 -7.50 -20.78
N LEU A 166 -10.82 -6.58 -21.60
CA LEU A 166 -11.15 -5.16 -21.52
C LEU A 166 -12.30 -4.79 -22.47
N PRO A 167 -13.25 -3.93 -22.06
CA PRO A 167 -14.22 -3.33 -22.98
C PRO A 167 -13.53 -2.51 -24.08
N LEU A 168 -14.19 -2.37 -25.24
CA LEU A 168 -13.67 -1.58 -26.35
C LEU A 168 -13.54 -0.11 -25.96
N PHE A 169 -12.57 0.61 -26.55
CA PHE A 169 -12.36 2.04 -26.30
C PHE A 169 -13.66 2.87 -26.43
N GLU A 170 -14.52 2.52 -27.37
CA GLU A 170 -15.79 3.19 -27.63
C GLU A 170 -16.86 2.94 -26.56
N GLU A 171 -16.77 1.83 -25.82
CA GLU A 171 -17.72 1.42 -24.77
C GLU A 171 -17.36 2.03 -23.40
N ARG A 172 -16.13 2.54 -23.24
CA ARG A 172 -15.61 3.06 -21.98
C ARG A 172 -15.96 4.54 -21.80
N LYS A 173 -16.43 4.88 -20.61
CA LYS A 173 -16.61 6.26 -20.15
C LYS A 173 -15.27 7.00 -20.13
N LEU A 174 -15.30 8.33 -20.12
CA LEU A 174 -14.08 9.13 -20.16
C LEU A 174 -13.21 8.94 -18.91
N LEU A 175 -13.69 9.38 -17.75
CA LEU A 175 -12.83 9.59 -16.58
C LEU A 175 -13.54 9.22 -15.26
N CYS A 176 -12.77 8.68 -14.31
CA CYS A 176 -13.22 8.47 -12.94
C CYS A 176 -12.16 8.87 -11.90
N MET A 177 -12.59 8.93 -10.64
CA MET A 177 -11.71 8.95 -9.46
C MET A 177 -12.24 7.95 -8.44
N ILE A 178 -11.39 7.04 -7.95
CA ILE A 178 -11.74 6.06 -6.91
C ILE A 178 -10.86 6.28 -5.67
N ASN A 179 -11.18 7.30 -4.89
CA ASN A 179 -10.46 7.71 -3.67
C ASN A 179 -11.47 8.12 -2.59
N SER A 180 -11.16 7.89 -1.31
CA SER A 180 -12.00 8.41 -0.22
C SER A 180 -11.46 9.72 0.36
N ASN A 181 -12.34 10.71 0.55
CA ASN A 181 -12.06 12.00 1.16
C ASN A 181 -12.23 11.91 2.68
N LEU A 182 -11.26 11.28 3.36
CA LEU A 182 -11.30 10.98 4.80
C LEU A 182 -10.38 11.85 5.64
N LYS A 183 -9.67 12.80 5.03
CA LYS A 183 -8.63 13.62 5.67
C LYS A 183 -8.70 15.06 5.21
N PHE A 184 -8.62 15.94 6.19
CA PHE A 184 -8.29 17.36 6.06
C PHE A 184 -7.12 17.57 7.02
N ASN A 185 -5.98 17.98 6.49
CA ASN A 185 -4.75 18.24 7.23
C ASN A 185 -3.98 19.35 6.53
N ASP A 186 -2.95 19.85 7.21
CA ASP A 186 -2.09 20.97 6.84
C ASP A 186 -0.69 20.52 6.37
N PHE A 187 -0.51 19.23 6.09
CA PHE A 187 0.75 18.72 5.55
C PHE A 187 0.94 19.26 4.12
N GLU A 188 1.93 20.12 3.91
CA GLU A 188 2.17 20.87 2.67
C GLU A 188 2.10 20.01 1.39
N LYS A 189 2.62 18.78 1.43
CA LYS A 189 2.65 17.86 0.28
C LYS A 189 1.39 16.98 0.18
N GLU A 190 0.29 17.27 0.89
CA GLU A 190 -0.96 16.49 0.83
C GLU A 190 -1.72 16.71 -0.48
N LEU A 191 -2.47 15.70 -0.93
CA LEU A 191 -3.18 15.73 -2.22
C LEU A 191 -4.72 15.56 -2.08
N TYR A 192 -5.27 15.58 -0.87
CA TYR A 192 -6.72 15.62 -0.68
C TYR A 192 -7.30 16.98 -1.10
N SER A 193 -6.59 18.10 -0.94
CA SER A 193 -6.95 19.38 -1.56
C SER A 193 -7.06 19.28 -3.08
N MET A 194 -6.04 18.72 -3.74
CA MET A 194 -6.03 18.51 -5.20
C MET A 194 -7.16 17.59 -5.67
N ARG A 195 -7.48 16.52 -4.93
CA ARG A 195 -8.66 15.69 -5.20
C ARG A 195 -9.97 16.49 -5.09
N ARG A 196 -10.13 17.32 -4.04
CA ARG A 196 -11.31 18.19 -3.86
C ARG A 196 -11.42 19.27 -4.94
N ALA A 197 -10.30 19.84 -5.38
CA ALA A 197 -10.25 20.81 -6.48
C ALA A 197 -10.68 20.18 -7.80
N ALA A 198 -10.18 18.98 -8.12
CA ALA A 198 -10.61 18.21 -9.30
C ALA A 198 -12.11 17.92 -9.25
N VAL A 199 -12.62 17.41 -8.13
CA VAL A 199 -14.06 17.14 -7.95
C VAL A 199 -14.89 18.42 -8.15
N SER A 200 -14.51 19.53 -7.52
CA SER A 200 -15.22 20.81 -7.65
C SER A 200 -15.25 21.32 -9.09
N PHE A 201 -14.15 21.17 -9.84
CA PHE A 201 -14.10 21.50 -11.27
C PHE A 201 -15.08 20.65 -12.10
N PHE A 202 -15.25 19.37 -11.78
CA PHE A 202 -16.16 18.49 -12.51
C PHE A 202 -17.64 18.61 -12.14
N GLU A 203 -18.00 19.28 -11.04
CA GLU A 203 -19.41 19.57 -10.71
C GLU A 203 -20.08 20.44 -11.79
N GLU A 204 -19.34 21.39 -12.37
CA GLU A 204 -19.82 22.28 -13.44
C GLU A 204 -19.84 21.64 -14.84
N LYS A 205 -19.33 20.40 -14.98
CA LYS A 205 -19.23 19.71 -16.29
C LYS A 205 -20.49 18.90 -16.63
N PRO A 206 -20.71 18.56 -17.92
CA PRO A 206 -21.82 17.70 -18.32
C PRO A 206 -21.81 16.35 -17.59
N GLN A 207 -22.98 15.85 -17.20
CA GLN A 207 -23.12 14.57 -16.51
C GLN A 207 -22.54 13.42 -17.35
N GLY A 208 -21.78 12.52 -16.73
CA GLY A 208 -21.10 11.41 -17.40
C GLY A 208 -19.70 11.75 -17.94
N THR A 209 -19.26 13.01 -17.84
CA THR A 209 -17.85 13.40 -18.08
C THR A 209 -16.91 12.76 -17.05
N PHE A 210 -17.37 12.69 -15.80
CA PHE A 210 -16.60 12.25 -14.63
C PHE A 210 -17.53 11.50 -13.67
N ASP A 211 -17.08 10.34 -13.16
CA ASP A 211 -17.77 9.62 -12.09
C ASP A 211 -16.85 9.45 -10.87
N LEU A 212 -17.38 9.79 -9.68
CA LEU A 212 -16.63 9.86 -8.43
C LEU A 212 -17.04 8.73 -7.47
N TYR A 213 -16.07 7.95 -7.01
CA TYR A 213 -16.28 6.83 -6.11
C TYR A 213 -15.43 6.93 -4.85
N GLY A 214 -15.99 6.50 -3.71
CA GLY A 214 -15.33 6.53 -2.41
C GLY A 214 -16.28 6.88 -1.26
N LYS A 215 -15.70 7.18 -0.10
CA LYS A 215 -16.39 7.74 1.08
C LYS A 215 -16.03 9.21 1.24
N GLY A 216 -16.89 10.04 1.84
CA GLY A 216 -16.59 11.46 2.10
C GLY A 216 -16.89 12.37 0.89
N TRP A 217 -17.70 11.90 -0.04
CA TRP A 217 -18.17 12.61 -1.24
C TRP A 217 -19.70 12.73 -1.28
N GLU A 218 -20.36 12.47 -0.16
CA GLU A 218 -21.80 12.60 -0.01
C GLU A 218 -22.23 14.05 -0.28
N GLY A 219 -23.16 14.25 -1.22
CA GLY A 219 -23.67 15.57 -1.63
C GLY A 219 -23.11 16.12 -2.95
N PHE A 220 -22.05 15.54 -3.51
CA PHE A 220 -21.54 15.92 -4.84
C PHE A 220 -22.34 15.24 -5.97
N LYS A 221 -22.66 15.99 -7.03
CA LYS A 221 -23.42 15.57 -8.23
C LYS A 221 -22.80 14.33 -8.90
N ASN A 222 -21.48 14.26 -8.96
CA ASN A 222 -20.78 13.16 -9.63
C ASN A 222 -20.57 11.93 -8.72
N ALA A 223 -20.92 11.98 -7.43
CA ALA A 223 -20.69 10.90 -6.47
C ALA A 223 -21.59 9.68 -6.72
N LYS A 224 -20.97 8.49 -6.79
CA LYS A 224 -21.62 7.17 -6.96
C LYS A 224 -21.52 6.27 -5.73
N GLY A 225 -20.91 6.77 -4.65
CA GLY A 225 -20.67 5.99 -3.43
C GLY A 225 -19.53 4.98 -3.58
N ARG A 226 -19.66 3.81 -2.95
CA ARG A 226 -18.61 2.76 -2.95
C ARG A 226 -18.80 1.81 -4.13
N VAL A 227 -17.69 1.46 -4.77
CA VAL A 227 -17.63 0.32 -5.70
C VAL A 227 -17.61 -1.01 -4.92
N PRO A 228 -18.40 -2.03 -5.31
CA PRO A 228 -18.28 -3.39 -4.76
C PRO A 228 -16.95 -4.04 -5.16
N ASP A 229 -16.59 -3.90 -6.45
CA ASP A 229 -15.32 -4.31 -7.02
C ASP A 229 -14.65 -3.10 -7.67
N LYS A 230 -13.40 -2.80 -7.29
CA LYS A 230 -12.64 -1.66 -7.81
C LYS A 230 -12.10 -1.93 -9.22
N GLN A 231 -11.68 -3.16 -9.51
CA GLN A 231 -11.09 -3.53 -10.78
C GLN A 231 -12.15 -3.55 -11.89
N GLU A 232 -13.29 -4.22 -11.64
CA GLU A 232 -14.41 -4.22 -12.59
C GLU A 232 -14.98 -2.80 -12.83
N ALA A 233 -15.00 -1.95 -11.80
CA ALA A 233 -15.39 -0.55 -11.98
C ALA A 233 -14.42 0.22 -12.87
N LEU A 234 -13.09 0.08 -12.66
CA LEU A 234 -12.06 0.76 -13.46
C LEU A 234 -12.05 0.30 -14.92
N LYS A 235 -12.41 -0.96 -15.22
CA LYS A 235 -12.56 -1.46 -16.59
C LYS A 235 -13.54 -0.63 -17.42
N GLY A 236 -14.49 0.06 -16.80
CA GLY A 236 -15.44 0.95 -17.46
C GLY A 236 -14.90 2.33 -17.91
N TYR A 237 -13.65 2.72 -17.60
CA TYR A 237 -13.14 4.08 -17.81
C TYR A 237 -11.82 4.15 -18.57
N LYS A 238 -11.76 4.98 -19.63
CA LYS A 238 -10.53 5.27 -20.39
C LYS A 238 -9.41 5.78 -19.49
N PHE A 239 -9.76 6.66 -18.54
CA PHE A 239 -8.84 7.34 -17.66
C PHE A 239 -9.26 7.20 -16.19
N ASN A 240 -8.28 7.18 -15.29
CA ASN A 240 -8.52 7.24 -13.84
C ASN A 240 -7.56 8.24 -13.19
N PHE A 241 -8.06 9.04 -12.25
CA PHE A 241 -7.22 9.85 -11.39
C PHE A 241 -6.45 8.98 -10.39
N CYS A 242 -5.13 8.91 -10.58
CA CYS A 242 -4.17 8.26 -9.69
C CYS A 242 -3.49 9.28 -8.79
N PHE A 243 -4.29 10.13 -8.14
CA PHE A 243 -3.78 11.09 -7.17
C PHE A 243 -3.49 10.35 -5.87
N GLU A 244 -2.23 10.38 -5.43
CA GLU A 244 -1.77 9.76 -4.19
C GLU A 244 -2.29 10.49 -2.95
N ASN A 245 -2.00 9.97 -1.74
CA ASN A 245 -2.33 10.67 -0.49
C ASN A 245 -1.38 11.85 -0.22
N ALA A 246 -0.19 11.85 -0.82
CA ALA A 246 0.79 12.93 -0.76
C ALA A 246 1.77 12.90 -1.96
N ALA A 247 2.38 14.03 -2.27
CA ALA A 247 3.42 14.18 -3.28
C ALA A 247 4.82 14.10 -2.65
N VAL A 248 5.24 12.89 -2.26
CA VAL A 248 6.52 12.64 -1.56
C VAL A 248 7.39 11.67 -2.38
N PRO A 249 8.71 11.91 -2.53
CA PRO A 249 9.59 11.02 -3.27
C PRO A 249 9.50 9.55 -2.83
N GLY A 250 9.34 8.66 -3.81
CA GLY A 250 9.14 7.23 -3.60
C GLY A 250 7.73 6.77 -3.24
N TYR A 251 6.76 7.68 -3.02
CA TYR A 251 5.37 7.31 -2.71
C TYR A 251 4.56 6.93 -3.96
N VAL A 252 4.82 5.74 -4.49
CA VAL A 252 4.09 5.12 -5.60
C VAL A 252 3.34 3.91 -5.07
N THR A 253 2.01 3.93 -5.06
CA THR A 253 1.18 2.89 -4.40
C THR A 253 0.31 2.11 -5.38
N GLU A 254 -0.70 1.40 -4.89
CA GLU A 254 -1.61 0.56 -5.67
C GLU A 254 -2.40 1.31 -6.75
N LYS A 255 -2.57 2.63 -6.66
CA LYS A 255 -3.51 3.39 -7.51
C LYS A 255 -3.14 3.34 -8.99
N ILE A 256 -1.85 3.44 -9.29
CA ILE A 256 -1.37 3.39 -10.67
C ILE A 256 -1.46 1.97 -11.24
N PHE A 257 -1.06 0.96 -10.46
CA PHE A 257 -1.15 -0.46 -10.86
C PHE A 257 -2.60 -0.98 -10.95
N ASP A 258 -3.50 -0.48 -10.10
CA ASP A 258 -4.94 -0.76 -10.19
C ASP A 258 -5.50 -0.28 -11.54
N SER A 259 -5.00 0.85 -12.04
CA SER A 259 -5.44 1.44 -13.31
C SER A 259 -4.82 0.69 -14.49
N PHE A 260 -3.52 0.36 -14.40
CA PHE A 260 -2.85 -0.52 -15.35
C PHE A 260 -3.56 -1.86 -15.51
N ALA A 261 -3.90 -2.54 -14.41
CA ALA A 261 -4.59 -3.83 -14.44
C ALA A 261 -5.95 -3.73 -15.16
N ALA A 262 -6.71 -2.69 -14.88
CA ALA A 262 -8.03 -2.45 -15.49
C ALA A 262 -7.98 -1.77 -16.87
N GLY A 263 -6.79 -1.56 -17.46
CA GLY A 263 -6.61 -0.86 -18.73
C GLY A 263 -7.04 0.63 -18.72
N ALA A 264 -7.23 1.25 -17.55
CA ALA A 264 -7.47 2.68 -17.44
C ALA A 264 -6.13 3.42 -17.46
N ILE A 265 -5.96 4.40 -18.35
CA ILE A 265 -4.71 5.17 -18.39
C ILE A 265 -4.68 6.12 -17.18
N PRO A 266 -3.64 6.03 -16.32
CA PRO A 266 -3.61 6.78 -15.07
C PRO A 266 -3.22 8.23 -15.32
N ILE A 267 -3.99 9.15 -14.74
CA ILE A 267 -3.64 10.56 -14.59
C ILE A 267 -2.96 10.69 -13.22
N TYR A 268 -1.64 10.72 -13.21
CA TYR A 268 -0.85 10.59 -11.98
C TYR A 268 -0.52 11.95 -11.35
N LEU A 269 -0.62 12.00 -10.02
CA LEU A 269 -0.04 13.05 -9.18
C LEU A 269 0.34 12.41 -7.84
N GLY A 270 1.63 12.45 -7.50
CA GLY A 270 2.17 11.70 -6.36
C GLY A 270 3.66 11.91 -6.23
N ALA A 271 4.44 10.82 -6.18
CA ALA A 271 5.90 10.87 -6.13
C ALA A 271 6.48 11.81 -7.21
N PRO A 272 7.20 12.89 -6.84
CA PRO A 272 7.77 13.81 -7.82
C PRO A 272 8.78 13.14 -8.76
N ASN A 273 9.40 12.04 -8.31
CA ASN A 273 10.34 11.21 -9.06
C ASN A 273 9.70 9.92 -9.62
N ILE A 274 8.41 9.96 -9.99
CA ILE A 274 7.70 8.80 -10.56
C ILE A 274 8.41 8.15 -11.76
N GLU A 275 9.19 8.89 -12.54
CA GLU A 275 9.96 8.37 -13.69
C GLU A 275 11.13 7.44 -13.29
N ASP A 276 11.62 7.49 -12.04
CA ASP A 276 12.56 6.49 -11.48
C ASP A 276 11.91 5.10 -11.31
N TYR A 277 10.57 5.07 -11.34
CA TYR A 277 9.75 3.93 -11.00
C TYR A 277 9.00 3.36 -12.19
N ILE A 278 8.40 4.23 -13.01
CA ILE A 278 7.47 3.88 -14.07
C ILE A 278 7.80 4.75 -15.29
N PRO A 279 7.97 4.18 -16.51
CA PRO A 279 8.22 4.97 -17.71
C PRO A 279 7.11 5.98 -17.99
N LYS A 280 7.48 7.20 -18.40
CA LYS A 280 6.54 8.30 -18.70
C LYS A 280 5.49 7.93 -19.75
N GLU A 281 5.81 7.01 -20.67
CA GLU A 281 4.89 6.53 -21.71
C GLU A 281 3.77 5.63 -21.15
N CYS A 282 3.80 5.28 -19.85
CA CYS A 282 2.76 4.49 -19.20
C CYS A 282 1.66 5.35 -18.53
N PHE A 283 1.87 6.65 -18.32
CA PHE A 283 0.94 7.49 -17.56
C PHE A 283 0.83 8.92 -18.12
N ILE A 284 -0.24 9.61 -17.73
CA ILE A 284 -0.43 11.03 -18.01
C ILE A 284 -0.02 11.77 -16.75
N ASP A 285 1.05 12.56 -16.81
CA ASP A 285 1.51 13.36 -15.67
C ASP A 285 0.67 14.61 -15.52
N TYR A 286 -0.10 14.74 -14.43
CA TYR A 286 -0.93 15.92 -14.20
C TYR A 286 -0.11 17.22 -14.13
N ARG A 287 1.18 17.15 -13.74
CA ARG A 287 2.07 18.31 -13.63
C ARG A 287 2.40 18.99 -14.96
N GLN A 288 2.04 18.36 -16.09
CA GLN A 288 2.23 18.91 -17.43
C GLN A 288 1.14 19.91 -17.85
N PHE A 289 0.06 20.03 -17.08
CA PHE A 289 -1.06 20.93 -17.38
C PHE A 289 -1.09 22.15 -16.44
N SER A 290 -1.54 23.30 -16.93
CA SER A 290 -1.80 24.47 -16.08
C SER A 290 -2.97 24.27 -15.13
N ASP A 291 -3.97 23.51 -15.56
CA ASP A 291 -5.23 23.31 -14.87
C ASP A 291 -6.01 22.08 -15.39
N PHE A 292 -7.17 21.82 -14.77
CA PHE A 292 -8.06 20.73 -15.15
C PHE A 292 -8.78 20.92 -16.50
N GLU A 293 -8.86 22.14 -17.05
CA GLU A 293 -9.47 22.40 -18.36
C GLU A 293 -8.53 21.97 -19.48
N GLU A 294 -7.24 22.35 -19.39
CA GLU A 294 -6.22 21.90 -20.33
C GLU A 294 -6.10 20.37 -20.31
N MET A 295 -6.02 19.78 -19.11
CA MET A 295 -6.04 18.33 -18.93
C MET A 295 -7.30 17.70 -19.55
N LEU A 296 -8.50 18.21 -19.26
CA LEU A 296 -9.74 17.65 -19.83
C LEU A 296 -9.76 17.77 -21.37
N SER A 297 -9.27 18.88 -21.92
CA SER A 297 -9.15 19.08 -23.36
C SER A 297 -8.21 18.07 -24.01
N PHE A 298 -7.09 17.75 -23.36
CA PHE A 298 -6.16 16.71 -23.78
C PHE A 298 -6.83 15.32 -23.79
N LEU A 299 -7.51 14.93 -22.71
CA LEU A 299 -8.20 13.64 -22.61
C LEU A 299 -9.31 13.47 -23.66
N GLN A 300 -10.06 14.54 -23.95
CA GLN A 300 -11.14 14.53 -24.94
C GLN A 300 -10.64 14.45 -26.38
N LYS A 301 -9.42 14.95 -26.65
CA LYS A 301 -8.77 14.88 -27.97
C LYS A 301 -8.04 13.56 -28.21
N MET A 302 -7.74 12.78 -27.17
CA MET A 302 -6.97 11.54 -27.30
C MET A 302 -7.70 10.54 -28.20
N THR A 303 -7.01 10.13 -29.26
CA THR A 303 -7.47 9.10 -30.19
C THR A 303 -7.32 7.71 -29.60
N LYS A 304 -8.09 6.76 -30.15
CA LYS A 304 -7.96 5.33 -29.83
C LYS A 304 -6.52 4.81 -30.00
N LYS A 305 -5.82 5.25 -31.04
CA LYS A 305 -4.43 4.87 -31.33
C LYS A 305 -3.45 5.33 -30.26
N GLU A 306 -3.62 6.55 -29.74
CA GLU A 306 -2.77 7.08 -28.65
C GLU A 306 -3.05 6.32 -27.34
N TYR A 307 -4.32 6.09 -27.02
CA TYR A 307 -4.73 5.28 -25.87
C TYR A 307 -4.19 3.82 -25.96
N GLU A 308 -4.28 3.17 -27.13
CA GLU A 308 -3.71 1.85 -27.38
C GLU A 308 -2.17 1.85 -27.28
N SER A 309 -1.52 2.97 -27.63
CA SER A 309 -0.09 3.15 -27.41
C SER A 309 0.26 3.18 -25.93
N TYR A 310 -0.47 3.92 -25.08
CA TYR A 310 -0.29 3.85 -23.63
C TYR A 310 -0.47 2.41 -23.10
N LEU A 311 -1.52 1.69 -23.52
CA LEU A 311 -1.70 0.28 -23.13
C LEU A 311 -0.55 -0.63 -23.55
N SER A 312 0.06 -0.40 -24.72
CA SER A 312 1.21 -1.15 -25.20
C SER A 312 2.46 -0.91 -24.34
N HIS A 313 2.72 0.34 -23.93
CA HIS A 313 3.81 0.68 -23.01
C HIS A 313 3.55 0.09 -21.61
N ILE A 314 2.32 0.19 -21.09
CA ILE A 314 1.92 -0.43 -19.82
C ILE A 314 2.14 -1.94 -19.85
N SER A 315 1.65 -2.63 -20.88
CA SER A 315 1.80 -4.09 -21.05
C SER A 315 3.28 -4.51 -21.12
N THR A 316 4.12 -3.69 -21.76
CA THR A 316 5.59 -3.89 -21.80
C THR A 316 6.22 -3.71 -20.43
N TYR A 317 5.91 -2.60 -19.73
CA TYR A 317 6.45 -2.31 -18.39
C TYR A 317 6.03 -3.36 -17.36
N LEU A 318 4.76 -3.79 -17.34
CA LEU A 318 4.29 -4.83 -16.42
C LEU A 318 5.02 -6.17 -16.57
N LYS A 319 5.58 -6.46 -17.75
CA LYS A 319 6.37 -7.67 -18.07
C LYS A 319 7.88 -7.48 -17.91
N SER A 320 8.33 -6.27 -17.59
CA SER A 320 9.75 -5.92 -17.46
C SER A 320 10.38 -6.42 -16.15
N PRO A 321 11.71 -6.62 -16.09
CA PRO A 321 12.45 -6.81 -14.84
C PRO A 321 12.30 -5.63 -13.87
N GLU A 322 12.21 -4.40 -14.39
CA GLU A 322 12.18 -3.17 -13.60
C GLU A 322 10.89 -3.05 -12.76
N SER A 323 9.78 -3.59 -13.25
CA SER A 323 8.51 -3.61 -12.51
C SER A 323 8.47 -4.64 -11.38
N GLN A 324 9.36 -5.65 -11.39
CA GLN A 324 9.37 -6.72 -10.39
C GLN A 324 9.63 -6.20 -8.97
N LYS A 325 10.23 -5.01 -8.81
CA LYS A 325 10.38 -4.35 -7.51
C LYS A 325 9.05 -4.09 -6.80
N PHE A 326 7.95 -3.97 -7.55
CA PHE A 326 6.58 -3.78 -7.05
C PHE A 326 5.81 -5.10 -6.82
N THR A 327 6.48 -6.24 -6.75
CA THR A 327 5.85 -7.55 -6.45
C THR A 327 5.78 -7.82 -4.95
N TRP A 328 4.83 -8.67 -4.55
CA TRP A 328 4.78 -9.18 -3.17
C TRP A 328 5.98 -10.08 -2.84
N GLU A 329 6.50 -10.76 -3.86
CA GLU A 329 7.70 -11.57 -3.85
C GLU A 329 8.91 -10.73 -3.42
N CYS A 330 9.25 -9.65 -4.14
CA CYS A 330 10.38 -8.77 -3.80
C CYS A 330 10.23 -8.12 -2.41
N PHE A 331 9.00 -7.73 -2.03
CA PHE A 331 8.71 -7.25 -0.67
C PHE A 331 8.94 -8.33 0.40
N SER A 332 8.55 -9.58 0.13
CA SER A 332 8.69 -10.71 1.06
C SER A 332 10.14 -11.19 1.17
N GLU A 333 10.91 -11.14 0.09
CA GLU A 333 12.37 -11.37 0.08
C GLU A 333 13.06 -10.34 0.98
N THR A 334 12.82 -9.04 0.73
CA THR A 334 13.35 -7.92 1.54
C THR A 334 13.02 -8.10 3.03
N LEU A 335 11.77 -8.46 3.34
CA LEU A 335 11.35 -8.67 4.73
C LEU A 335 12.01 -9.91 5.34
N SER A 336 12.18 -10.99 4.58
CA SER A 336 12.77 -12.24 5.08
C SER A 336 14.27 -12.07 5.37
N GLU A 337 15.02 -11.41 4.48
CA GLU A 337 16.44 -11.09 4.69
C GLU A 337 16.64 -10.27 5.97
N LEU A 338 15.79 -9.25 6.22
CA LEU A 338 15.88 -8.42 7.44
C LEU A 338 15.55 -9.17 8.73
N LEU A 339 14.85 -10.31 8.65
CA LEU A 339 14.48 -11.13 9.80
C LEU A 339 15.50 -12.24 10.09
N THR A 340 16.35 -12.60 9.13
CA THR A 340 17.38 -13.65 9.26
C THR A 340 18.82 -13.11 9.34
N HIS A 341 19.14 -11.97 8.71
CA HIS A 341 20.50 -11.40 8.70
C HIS A 341 20.89 -10.62 9.99
N GLU A 342 20.71 -11.24 11.16
CA GLU A 342 21.58 -10.95 12.33
C GLU A 342 22.81 -11.90 12.39
N MET A 343 22.92 -12.89 11.49
CA MET A 343 23.94 -13.94 11.54
C MET A 343 25.39 -13.56 11.18
N GLU A 344 25.68 -12.37 10.64
CA GLU A 344 27.03 -12.04 10.11
C GLU A 344 27.68 -10.76 10.70
N LYS A 345 27.33 -10.38 11.93
CA LYS A 345 28.03 -9.30 12.68
C LYS A 345 28.65 -9.75 14.01
N THR A 346 29.00 -11.03 14.10
CA THR A 346 29.88 -11.54 15.16
C THR A 346 30.93 -12.51 14.58
N LEU A 347 32.02 -11.94 14.06
CA LEU A 347 33.30 -12.60 13.81
C LEU A 347 34.39 -11.77 14.49
#